data_AF-A0A378JCD7-F1
#
_entry.id   AF-A0A378JCD7-F1
#
_cell.length_a   1.000
_cell.length_b   1.000
_cell.length_c   1.000
_cell.angle_alpha   90.00
_cell.angle_beta   90.00
_cell.angle_gamma   90.00
#
_symmetry.space_group_name_H-M   'P 1'
#
loop_
_entity.id
_entity.type
_entity.pdbx_description
1 polymer ?
#
loop_
_entity_poly.entity_id
_entity_poly.type
_entity_poly.pdbx_seq_one_letter_code
_entity_poly.pdbx_strand_id
1 'polypeptide(L)'
;MIKCLLFLRVKAMELEIENAVVWSEAIFGRCDLGDKRLTGRLVKIGSQLSKSQGASLAKSCEGKSASIEGSYRFIRNSRVSAKQIAEGGYPATALLAQRIPVLLAIEDSTSLSYKHEVSERLGHTSNSLNTKTQGYLVHSTMLMDAQKEKTIGLIAQER
;
A
#
# COMPACT_ATOMS: atom_id res chain seq x y z
N MET A 1 28.66 27.97 -6.37
CA MET A 1 27.26 27.60 -6.06
C MET A 1 26.69 26.82 -7.25
N ILE A 2 26.79 25.49 -7.20
CA ILE A 2 26.31 24.60 -8.26
C ILE A 2 24.83 24.33 -8.00
N LYS A 3 23.95 24.99 -8.76
CA LYS A 3 22.53 24.61 -8.87
C LYS A 3 22.47 23.28 -9.61
N CYS A 4 22.40 22.19 -8.85
CA CYS A 4 21.97 20.90 -9.38
C CYS A 4 20.44 20.95 -9.56
N LEU A 5 20.00 21.63 -10.61
CA LEU A 5 18.65 21.45 -11.14
C LEU A 5 18.67 20.09 -11.87
N LEU A 6 18.39 19.02 -11.14
CA LEU A 6 17.91 17.80 -11.77
C LEU A 6 16.53 18.13 -12.34
N PHE A 7 16.50 18.61 -13.58
CA PHE A 7 15.34 18.49 -14.45
C PHE A 7 15.10 17.00 -14.67
N LEU A 8 14.45 16.34 -13.70
CA LEU A 8 13.66 15.15 -14.00
C LEU A 8 12.55 15.63 -14.93
N ARG A 9 12.82 15.58 -16.23
CA ARG A 9 11.78 15.54 -17.26
C ARG A 9 10.82 14.43 -16.84
N VAL A 10 9.71 14.79 -16.21
CA VAL A 10 8.57 13.90 -16.02
C VAL A 10 7.94 13.74 -17.41
N LYS A 11 8.63 12.99 -18.27
CA LYS A 11 8.00 12.33 -19.43
C LYS A 11 6.77 11.64 -18.85
N ALA A 12 5.62 11.90 -19.47
CA ALA A 12 4.29 11.51 -19.00
C ALA A 12 4.34 10.33 -18.01
N MET A 13 4.10 10.58 -16.72
CA MET A 13 4.11 9.52 -15.71
C MET A 13 2.85 8.67 -15.89
N GLU A 14 2.89 7.82 -16.90
CA GLU A 14 2.11 6.59 -16.93
C GLU A 14 2.87 5.64 -16.01
N LEU A 15 2.22 5.19 -14.94
CA LEU A 15 2.86 4.31 -13.98
C LEU A 15 3.13 2.98 -14.68
N GLU A 16 4.40 2.59 -14.77
CA GLU A 16 4.79 1.32 -15.37
C GLU A 16 4.38 0.18 -14.43
N ILE A 17 3.16 -0.31 -14.62
CA ILE A 17 2.54 -1.33 -13.76
C ILE A 17 3.14 -2.73 -13.95
N GLU A 18 3.79 -2.98 -15.09
CA GLU A 18 4.36 -4.30 -15.42
C GLU A 18 5.65 -4.57 -14.61
N ASN A 19 6.38 -3.52 -14.24
CA ASN A 19 7.59 -3.65 -13.46
C ASN A 19 7.32 -3.37 -11.98
N ALA A 20 7.18 -4.45 -11.21
CA ALA A 20 6.91 -4.38 -9.77
C ALA A 20 7.93 -3.56 -8.96
N VAL A 21 9.17 -3.39 -9.42
CA VAL A 21 10.16 -2.53 -8.74
C VAL A 21 9.82 -1.06 -8.97
N VAL A 22 9.58 -0.69 -10.24
CA VAL A 22 9.21 0.68 -10.63
C VAL A 22 7.87 1.06 -10.02
N TRP A 23 6.88 0.17 -10.08
CA TRP A 23 5.58 0.34 -9.43
C TRP A 23 5.75 0.62 -7.93
N SER A 24 6.52 -0.22 -7.22
CA SER A 24 6.66 -0.10 -5.77
C SER A 24 7.40 1.19 -5.38
N GLU A 25 8.40 1.61 -6.15
CA GLU A 25 9.08 2.89 -5.96
C GLU A 25 8.13 4.07 -6.19
N ALA A 26 7.30 4.00 -7.24
CA ALA A 26 6.35 5.06 -7.55
C ALA A 26 5.27 5.22 -6.45
N ILE A 27 4.81 4.12 -5.85
CA ILE A 27 3.82 4.13 -4.77
C ILE A 27 4.45 4.49 -3.42
N PHE A 28 5.56 3.85 -3.04
CA PHE A 28 6.08 3.92 -1.66
C PHE A 28 7.40 4.68 -1.51
N GLY A 29 8.10 5.02 -2.58
CA GLY A 29 9.43 5.66 -2.53
C GLY A 29 9.43 7.02 -1.83
N ARG A 30 8.25 7.68 -1.76
CA ARG A 30 8.05 8.97 -1.07
C ARG A 30 7.43 8.85 0.32
N CYS A 31 7.17 7.65 0.82
CA CYS A 31 6.65 7.45 2.17
C CYS A 31 7.66 7.95 3.21
N ASP A 32 7.21 8.82 4.12
CA ASP A 32 8.00 9.24 5.27
C ASP A 32 7.71 8.36 6.49
N LEU A 33 8.65 7.45 6.77
CA LEU A 33 8.63 6.58 7.95
C LEU A 33 9.64 7.04 9.02
N GLY A 34 10.17 8.26 8.92
CA GLY A 34 11.18 8.81 9.83
C GLY A 34 12.60 8.21 9.68
N ASP A 35 12.78 7.19 8.84
CA ASP A 35 14.07 6.59 8.52
C ASP A 35 14.06 6.08 7.06
N LYS A 36 14.97 6.61 6.23
CA LYS A 36 15.06 6.24 4.81
C LYS A 36 15.26 4.74 4.58
N ARG A 37 15.86 4.04 5.56
CA ARG A 37 16.03 2.57 5.49
C ARG A 37 14.70 1.83 5.63
N LEU A 38 13.74 2.40 6.37
CA LEU A 38 12.38 1.86 6.47
C LEU A 38 11.63 2.06 5.15
N THR A 39 11.71 3.26 4.55
CA THR A 39 11.11 3.51 3.23
C THR A 39 11.71 2.58 2.16
N GLY A 40 13.03 2.46 2.11
CA GLY A 40 13.69 1.52 1.19
C GLY A 40 13.34 0.05 1.45
N ARG A 41 13.03 -0.32 2.70
CA ARG A 41 12.52 -1.66 3.04
C ARG A 41 11.07 -1.83 2.58
N LEU A 42 10.21 -0.82 2.77
CA LEU A 42 8.83 -0.82 2.30
C LEU A 42 8.76 -1.01 0.78
N VAL A 43 9.57 -0.27 0.01
CA VAL A 43 9.65 -0.44 -1.45
C VAL A 43 10.04 -1.87 -1.83
N LYS A 44 11.04 -2.46 -1.15
CA LYS A 44 11.42 -3.87 -1.39
C LYS A 44 10.27 -4.84 -1.10
N ILE A 45 9.55 -4.61 0.00
CA ILE A 45 8.39 -5.43 0.40
C ILE A 45 7.22 -5.27 -0.60
N GLY A 46 6.93 -4.05 -1.06
CA GLY A 46 5.91 -3.82 -2.07
C GLY A 46 6.24 -4.53 -3.39
N SER A 47 7.52 -4.47 -3.81
CA SER A 47 7.96 -5.11 -5.05
C SER A 47 7.90 -6.64 -4.96
N GLN A 48 8.39 -7.25 -3.87
CA GLN A 48 8.37 -8.71 -3.72
C GLN A 48 6.93 -9.26 -3.68
N LEU A 49 6.02 -8.59 -2.95
CA LEU A 49 4.62 -9.03 -2.84
C LEU A 49 3.89 -8.85 -4.18
N SER A 50 4.20 -7.80 -4.93
CA SER A 50 3.60 -7.56 -6.25
C SER A 50 4.08 -8.54 -7.31
N LYS A 51 5.33 -9.04 -7.21
CA LYS A 51 5.84 -10.11 -8.09
C LYS A 51 5.26 -11.49 -7.76
N SER A 52 4.83 -11.70 -6.53
CA SER A 52 4.34 -12.99 -6.02
C SER A 52 2.94 -12.85 -5.44
N GLN A 53 2.00 -12.33 -6.22
CA GLN A 53 0.62 -12.09 -5.80
C GLN A 53 0.00 -13.37 -5.22
N GLY A 54 -0.64 -13.25 -4.06
CA GLY A 54 -1.26 -14.37 -3.35
C GLY A 54 -0.28 -15.30 -2.59
N ALA A 55 1.03 -15.11 -2.72
CA ALA A 55 2.01 -15.87 -1.95
C ALA A 55 2.15 -15.34 -0.51
N SER A 56 2.62 -16.19 0.41
CA SER A 56 2.98 -15.75 1.75
C SER A 56 4.18 -14.79 1.72
N LEU A 57 4.33 -13.96 2.76
CA LEU A 57 5.44 -13.02 2.86
C LEU A 57 6.80 -13.73 2.74
N ALA A 58 6.96 -14.88 3.41
CA ALA A 58 8.19 -15.67 3.32
C ALA A 58 8.43 -16.22 1.91
N LYS A 59 7.38 -16.74 1.24
CA LYS A 59 7.49 -17.29 -0.12
C LYS A 59 7.83 -16.20 -1.15
N SER A 60 7.33 -14.98 -0.97
CA SER A 60 7.65 -13.83 -1.83
C SER A 60 9.13 -13.44 -1.81
N CYS A 61 9.89 -13.88 -0.79
CA CYS A 61 11.32 -13.61 -0.69
C CYS A 61 12.21 -14.60 -1.46
N GLU A 62 11.66 -15.56 -2.21
CA GLU A 62 12.41 -16.49 -3.07
C GLU A 62 13.55 -17.23 -2.34
N GLY A 63 13.32 -17.64 -1.08
CA GLY A 63 14.32 -18.35 -0.27
C GLY A 63 15.45 -17.50 0.31
N LYS A 64 15.43 -16.17 0.12
CA LYS A 64 16.47 -15.26 0.63
C LYS A 64 16.25 -14.95 2.11
N SER A 65 16.96 -15.63 3.01
CA SER A 65 16.81 -15.51 4.47
C SER A 65 16.88 -14.05 4.99
N ALA A 66 17.80 -13.23 4.45
CA ALA A 66 17.91 -11.83 4.84
C ALA A 66 16.68 -10.98 4.45
N SER A 67 16.03 -11.32 3.34
CA SER A 67 14.77 -10.68 2.92
C SER A 67 13.60 -11.12 3.78
N ILE A 68 13.53 -12.41 4.13
CA ILE A 68 12.50 -12.96 5.02
C ILE A 68 12.58 -12.24 6.39
N GLU A 69 13.75 -12.24 7.01
CA GLU A 69 13.94 -11.62 8.33
C GLU A 69 13.70 -10.11 8.28
N GLY A 70 14.20 -9.44 7.24
CA GLY A 70 13.96 -8.01 7.04
C GLY A 70 12.48 -7.65 6.87
N SER A 71 11.70 -8.51 6.19
CA SER A 71 10.27 -8.31 5.98
C SER A 71 9.48 -8.50 7.26
N TYR A 72 9.74 -9.60 8.00
CA TYR A 72 9.08 -9.83 9.27
C TYR A 72 9.48 -8.81 10.34
N ARG A 73 10.71 -8.30 10.34
CA ARG A 73 11.12 -7.18 11.21
C ARG A 73 10.37 -5.90 10.88
N PHE A 74 10.14 -5.63 9.60
CA PHE A 74 9.43 -4.43 9.17
C PHE A 74 7.97 -4.43 9.62
N ILE A 75 7.22 -5.51 9.37
CA ILE A 75 5.79 -5.57 9.71
C ILE A 75 5.48 -5.47 11.21
N ARG A 76 6.44 -5.85 12.07
CA ARG A 76 6.33 -5.78 13.54
C ARG A 76 7.07 -4.60 14.15
N ASN A 77 7.57 -3.67 13.34
CA ASN A 77 8.35 -2.54 13.83
C ASN A 77 7.42 -1.46 14.39
N SER A 78 7.52 -1.17 15.69
CA SER A 78 6.71 -0.14 16.36
C SER A 78 6.91 1.28 15.83
N ARG A 79 8.02 1.55 15.12
CA ARG A 79 8.27 2.83 14.46
C ARG A 79 7.52 3.00 13.13
N VAL A 80 6.91 1.93 12.61
CA VAL A 80 6.17 1.93 11.35
C VAL A 80 4.69 1.73 11.66
N SER A 81 3.86 2.70 11.27
CA SER A 81 2.41 2.54 11.36
C SER A 81 1.79 2.23 9.99
N ALA A 82 0.71 1.45 10.00
CA ALA A 82 -0.05 1.16 8.78
C ALA A 82 -0.70 2.43 8.18
N LYS A 83 -1.00 3.43 9.02
CA LYS A 83 -1.51 4.74 8.59
C LYS A 83 -0.48 5.49 7.75
N GLN A 84 0.77 5.59 8.22
CA GLN A 84 1.84 6.24 7.46
C GLN A 84 2.12 5.56 6.11
N ILE A 85 2.02 4.23 6.04
CA ILE A 85 2.17 3.51 4.77
C ILE A 85 1.04 3.87 3.79
N ALA A 86 -0.20 3.88 4.27
CA ALA A 86 -1.36 4.20 3.44
C ALA A 86 -1.32 5.66 2.97
N GLU A 87 -1.15 6.61 3.90
CA GLU A 87 -1.01 8.04 3.61
C GLU A 87 0.18 8.36 2.72
N GLY A 88 1.27 7.61 2.83
CA GLY A 88 2.44 7.77 1.96
C GLY A 88 2.24 7.23 0.54
N GLY A 89 1.26 6.35 0.32
CA GLY A 89 0.89 5.81 -0.99
C GLY A 89 -0.11 6.67 -1.76
N TYR A 90 -1.05 7.33 -1.07
CA TYR A 90 -2.09 8.17 -1.69
C TYR A 90 -1.56 9.28 -2.61
N PRO A 91 -0.43 9.96 -2.33
CA PRO A 91 0.15 10.95 -3.24
C PRO A 91 0.45 10.42 -4.64
N ALA A 92 0.76 9.13 -4.78
CA ALA A 92 0.97 8.53 -6.09
C ALA A 92 -0.34 8.51 -6.90
N THR A 93 -1.44 8.10 -6.27
CA THR A 93 -2.79 8.16 -6.87
C THR A 93 -3.21 9.60 -7.16
N ALA A 94 -2.99 10.54 -6.24
CA ALA A 94 -3.28 11.96 -6.44
C ALA A 94 -2.53 12.55 -7.64
N LEU A 95 -1.26 12.16 -7.84
CA LEU A 95 -0.45 12.62 -8.97
C LEU A 95 -0.96 12.07 -10.31
N LEU A 96 -1.40 10.81 -10.35
CA LEU A 96 -2.01 10.21 -11.54
C LEU A 96 -3.36 10.86 -11.87
N ALA A 97 -4.14 11.17 -10.83
CA ALA A 97 -5.46 11.79 -10.93
C ALA A 97 -5.45 13.20 -11.56
N GLN A 98 -4.37 13.98 -11.37
CA GLN A 98 -4.27 15.37 -11.87
C GLN A 98 -4.48 15.53 -13.38
N ARG A 99 -4.33 14.46 -14.17
CA ARG A 99 -4.42 14.50 -15.63
C ARG A 99 -5.79 14.06 -16.17
N ILE A 100 -6.70 13.68 -15.28
CA ILE A 100 -7.99 13.11 -15.64
C ILE A 100 -9.06 14.17 -15.42
N PRO A 101 -9.82 14.57 -16.47
CA PRO A 101 -10.79 15.65 -16.37
C PRO A 101 -11.94 15.36 -15.39
N VAL A 102 -12.39 14.11 -15.33
CA VAL A 102 -13.51 13.68 -14.48
C VAL A 102 -13.16 12.37 -13.80
N LEU A 103 -13.20 12.37 -12.47
CA LEU A 103 -12.92 11.21 -11.63
C LEU A 103 -14.18 10.78 -10.89
N LEU A 104 -14.31 9.47 -10.69
CA LEU A 104 -15.26 8.89 -9.76
C LEU A 104 -14.52 8.50 -8.48
N ALA A 105 -15.03 8.95 -7.34
CA ALA A 105 -14.61 8.47 -6.03
C ALA A 105 -15.59 7.40 -5.56
N ILE A 106 -15.18 6.14 -5.67
CA ILE A 106 -15.99 4.98 -5.28
C ILE A 106 -15.70 4.70 -3.81
N GLU A 107 -16.76 4.71 -3.00
CA GLU A 107 -16.69 4.51 -1.55
C GLU A 107 -17.51 3.29 -1.17
N ASP A 108 -16.89 2.39 -0.41
CA ASP A 108 -17.57 1.22 0.15
C ASP A 108 -16.85 0.75 1.42
N SER A 109 -17.57 -0.04 2.22
CA SER A 109 -17.08 -0.66 3.44
C SER A 109 -17.01 -2.17 3.30
N THR A 110 -15.88 -2.74 3.70
CA THR A 110 -15.70 -4.20 3.76
C THR A 110 -15.19 -4.63 5.13
N SER A 111 -15.12 -5.94 5.39
CA SER A 111 -14.58 -6.48 6.63
C SER A 111 -13.31 -7.30 6.40
N LEU A 112 -12.30 -7.10 7.23
CA LEU A 112 -11.12 -7.97 7.31
C LEU A 112 -11.27 -8.88 8.51
N SER A 113 -11.62 -10.14 8.28
CA SER A 113 -12.04 -11.09 9.32
C SER A 113 -10.98 -12.16 9.60
N TYR A 114 -10.64 -12.37 10.87
CA TYR A 114 -9.64 -13.33 11.33
C TYR A 114 -10.24 -14.30 12.37
N LYS A 115 -9.75 -15.54 12.39
CA LYS A 115 -10.20 -16.61 13.31
C LYS A 115 -9.11 -17.21 14.20
N HIS A 116 -7.87 -16.78 14.02
CA HIS A 116 -6.74 -17.26 14.83
C HIS A 116 -6.62 -16.42 16.12
N GLU A 117 -5.66 -16.75 16.99
CA GLU A 117 -5.51 -16.19 18.34
C GLU A 117 -5.58 -14.65 18.41
N VAL A 118 -5.11 -13.92 17.38
CA VAL A 118 -5.18 -12.45 17.37
C VAL A 118 -6.62 -11.91 17.40
N SER A 119 -7.60 -12.70 16.94
CA SER A 119 -9.00 -12.29 16.82
C SER A 119 -9.53 -11.73 18.15
N GLU A 120 -9.16 -12.33 19.27
CA GLU A 120 -9.55 -11.91 20.64
C GLU A 120 -9.13 -10.47 21.00
N ARG A 121 -8.21 -9.87 20.22
CA ARG A 121 -7.73 -8.49 20.40
C ARG A 121 -8.29 -7.53 19.35
N LEU A 122 -9.19 -7.97 18.47
CA LEU A 122 -9.76 -7.20 17.36
C LEU A 122 -11.24 -6.87 17.61
N GLY A 123 -11.82 -6.04 16.73
CA GLY A 123 -13.21 -5.60 16.81
C GLY A 123 -14.20 -6.62 16.22
N HIS A 124 -15.49 -6.41 16.50
CA HIS A 124 -16.54 -7.22 15.88
C HIS A 124 -16.73 -6.83 14.41
N THR A 125 -16.82 -7.83 13.52
CA THR A 125 -17.13 -7.64 12.09
C THR A 125 -18.55 -8.09 11.73
N SER A 126 -19.33 -8.55 12.70
CA SER A 126 -20.72 -8.97 12.53
C SER A 126 -21.52 -8.72 13.81
N ASN A 127 -22.86 -8.79 13.72
CA ASN A 127 -23.76 -8.62 14.86
C ASN A 127 -23.79 -9.82 15.83
N SER A 128 -23.04 -10.89 15.54
CA SER A 128 -22.97 -12.05 16.43
C SER A 128 -21.94 -11.81 17.53
N LEU A 129 -22.41 -11.55 18.75
CA LEU A 129 -21.55 -11.28 19.91
C LEU A 129 -20.72 -12.50 20.36
N ASN A 130 -21.07 -13.71 19.94
CA ASN A 130 -20.41 -14.97 20.32
C ASN A 130 -19.52 -15.56 19.21
N THR A 131 -19.22 -14.78 18.16
CA THR A 131 -18.39 -15.27 17.05
C THR A 131 -16.89 -15.20 17.38
N LYS A 132 -16.16 -16.28 17.07
CA LYS A 132 -14.68 -16.29 17.10
C LYS A 132 -14.05 -15.55 15.93
N THR A 133 -14.86 -14.93 15.07
CA THR A 133 -14.41 -14.20 13.88
C THR A 133 -14.44 -12.71 14.16
N GLN A 134 -13.27 -12.12 14.41
CA GLN A 134 -13.12 -10.71 14.73
C GLN A 134 -12.08 -10.07 13.80
N GLY A 135 -12.06 -8.75 13.74
CA GLY A 135 -11.41 -8.06 12.64
C GLY A 135 -11.57 -6.55 12.61
N TYR A 136 -11.50 -6.01 11.40
CA TYR A 136 -11.67 -4.58 11.11
C TYR A 136 -12.84 -4.37 10.16
N LEU A 137 -13.59 -3.30 10.36
CA LEU A 137 -14.41 -2.70 9.31
C LEU A 137 -13.54 -1.68 8.59
N VAL A 138 -13.45 -1.78 7.28
CA VAL A 138 -12.54 -0.98 6.47
C VAL A 138 -13.34 -0.21 5.44
N HIS A 139 -13.43 1.09 5.62
CA HIS A 139 -14.04 2.01 4.65
C HIS A 139 -12.95 2.53 3.71
N SER A 140 -13.13 2.40 2.41
CA SER A 140 -12.11 2.77 1.42
C SER A 140 -12.69 3.68 0.35
N THR A 141 -11.92 4.69 -0.07
CA THR A 141 -12.22 5.52 -1.24
C THR A 141 -11.20 5.22 -2.35
N MET A 142 -11.71 4.80 -3.50
CA MET A 142 -10.92 4.46 -4.70
C MET A 142 -11.26 5.41 -5.85
N LEU A 143 -10.25 5.94 -6.53
CA LEU A 143 -10.43 6.80 -7.70
C LEU A 143 -10.43 6.00 -9.00
N MET A 144 -11.32 6.37 -9.90
CA MET A 144 -11.48 5.81 -11.24
C MET A 144 -11.68 6.92 -12.28
N ASP A 145 -11.11 6.74 -13.47
CA ASP A 145 -11.37 7.60 -14.64
C ASP A 145 -12.81 7.36 -15.12
N ALA A 146 -13.64 8.41 -15.08
CA ALA A 146 -15.06 8.31 -15.40
C ALA A 146 -15.34 8.00 -16.88
N GLN A 147 -14.39 8.30 -17.77
CA GLN A 147 -14.57 8.11 -19.21
C GLN A 147 -13.92 6.83 -19.70
N LYS A 148 -12.73 6.52 -19.20
CA LYS A 148 -11.95 5.33 -19.62
C LYS A 148 -12.20 4.10 -18.76
N GLU A 149 -12.97 4.25 -17.69
CA GLU A 149 -13.25 3.20 -16.71
C GLU A 149 -11.97 2.56 -16.15
N LYS A 150 -10.91 3.38 -16.00
CA LYS A 150 -9.60 2.93 -15.52
C LYS A 150 -9.45 3.22 -14.04
N THR A 151 -9.12 2.21 -13.24
CA THR A 151 -8.74 2.39 -11.83
C THR A 151 -7.46 3.21 -11.71
N ILE A 152 -7.48 4.25 -10.89
CA ILE A 152 -6.33 5.13 -10.63
C ILE A 152 -5.64 4.74 -9.33
N GLY A 153 -6.40 4.39 -8.29
CA GLY A 153 -5.88 3.85 -7.04
C GLY A 153 -6.66 4.30 -5.81
N LEU A 154 -6.19 3.89 -4.63
CA LEU A 154 -6.76 4.28 -3.35
C LEU A 154 -6.33 5.70 -2.96
N ILE A 155 -7.25 6.47 -2.39
CA ILE A 155 -6.98 7.83 -1.89
C ILE A 155 -7.30 8.00 -0.40
N ALA A 156 -8.10 7.09 0.17
CA ALA A 156 -8.39 7.06 1.60
C ALA A 156 -8.73 5.63 2.05
N GLN A 157 -8.45 5.34 3.31
CA GLN A 157 -8.86 4.13 3.99
C GLN A 157 -8.93 4.36 5.50
N GLU A 158 -10.10 4.10 6.09
CA GLU A 158 -10.35 4.16 7.52
C GLU A 158 -10.61 2.74 8.04
N ARG A 159 -10.11 2.41 9.24
CA ARG A 159 -10.13 1.06 9.83
C ARG A 159 -10.35 1.11 11.33
#